data_AF-A0A0B4EKW1-F1
#
_entry.id   AF-A0A0B4EKW1-F1
#
_cell.length_a   1.000
_cell.length_b   1.000
_cell.length_c   1.000
_cell.angle_alpha   90.00
_cell.angle_beta   90.00
_cell.angle_gamma   90.00
#
_symmetry.space_group_name_H-M   'P 1'
#
loop_
_entity.id
_entity.type
_entity.pdbx_description
1 polymer ?
#
loop_
_entity_poly.entity_id
_entity_poly.type
_entity_poly.pdbx_seq_one_letter_code
_entity_poly.pdbx_strand_id
1 'polypeptide(L)'
;PAAGQAGVQPEWFYKGDGRIVVRPGAAFPVPPFAEDAGEEPEIGGLYVIGPDSKPYRLGFAVGNEFSDHVMERKNYLYLAHSKLRSCSFGPELRMGELPQHLAGTSRILRHGEEIWRNEFLSGEANMCHSLENLEYHHFKYSQFLTPGDVHV
;
A
#
# COMPACT_ATOMS: atom_id res chain seq x y z
N PRO A 1 6.12 9.70 16.77
CA PRO A 1 6.36 11.05 17.36
C PRO A 1 5.15 11.42 18.25
N ALA A 2 5.22 12.47 19.05
CA ALA A 2 4.02 13.04 19.66
C ALA A 2 3.11 13.66 18.57
N ALA A 3 1.82 13.78 18.85
CA ALA A 3 0.86 14.37 17.91
C ALA A 3 1.31 15.77 17.43
N GLY A 4 1.15 16.05 16.14
CA GLY A 4 1.57 17.31 15.51
C GLY A 4 3.09 17.48 15.34
N GLN A 5 3.90 16.46 15.63
CA GLN A 5 5.35 16.48 15.38
C GLN A 5 5.73 15.54 14.24
N ALA A 6 6.62 16.01 13.37
CA ALA A 6 7.24 15.16 12.36
C ALA A 6 8.15 14.12 13.02
N GLY A 7 7.95 12.85 12.69
CA GLY A 7 8.78 11.73 13.10
C GLY A 7 9.88 11.44 12.10
N VAL A 8 10.40 10.21 12.16
CA VAL A 8 11.35 9.70 11.17
C VAL A 8 10.61 9.42 9.86
N GLN A 9 11.28 9.70 8.75
CA GLN A 9 10.78 9.43 7.42
C GLN A 9 10.61 7.92 7.21
N PRO A 10 9.41 7.45 6.84
CA PRO A 10 9.19 6.04 6.51
C PRO A 10 9.91 5.67 5.21
N GLU A 11 10.08 4.37 4.98
CA GLU A 11 10.39 3.85 3.65
C GLU A 11 9.31 4.31 2.65
N TRP A 12 9.74 4.62 1.43
CA TRP A 12 8.85 5.10 0.39
C TRP A 12 9.34 4.65 -0.98
N PHE A 13 8.40 4.24 -1.83
CA PHE A 13 8.65 3.90 -3.23
C PHE A 13 7.45 4.31 -4.09
N TYR A 14 7.69 4.48 -5.39
CA TYR A 14 6.65 4.75 -6.37
C TYR A 14 6.17 3.45 -7.01
N LYS A 15 4.90 3.14 -6.83
CA LYS A 15 4.29 1.91 -7.35
C LYS A 15 3.94 2.05 -8.84
N GLY A 16 3.44 3.20 -9.26
CA GLY A 16 3.09 3.46 -10.65
C GLY A 16 2.06 4.58 -10.80
N ASP A 17 1.51 4.70 -12.01
CA ASP A 17 0.56 5.75 -12.41
C ASP A 17 -0.90 5.26 -12.43
N GLY A 18 -1.20 4.22 -11.66
CA GLY A 18 -2.51 3.59 -11.60
C GLY A 18 -2.79 2.54 -12.68
N ARG A 19 -2.00 2.47 -13.77
CA ARG A 19 -2.21 1.45 -14.83
C ARG A 19 -1.89 0.02 -14.39
N ILE A 20 -1.14 -0.13 -13.31
CA ILE A 20 -0.77 -1.42 -12.71
C ILE A 20 -1.82 -1.95 -11.73
N VAL A 21 -2.86 -1.17 -11.44
CA VAL A 21 -3.93 -1.56 -10.51
C VAL A 21 -4.83 -2.59 -11.18
N VAL A 22 -4.91 -3.77 -10.58
CA VAL A 22 -5.76 -4.88 -10.97
C VAL A 22 -7.05 -4.83 -10.15
N ARG A 23 -8.18 -5.17 -10.78
CA ARG A 23 -9.47 -5.22 -10.09
C ARG A 23 -9.49 -6.33 -9.05
N PRO A 24 -10.14 -6.15 -7.89
CA PRO A 24 -10.38 -7.23 -6.93
C PRO A 24 -10.98 -8.46 -7.59
N GLY A 25 -10.41 -9.63 -7.31
CA GLY A 25 -10.82 -10.92 -7.88
C GLY A 25 -10.30 -11.21 -9.29
N ALA A 26 -9.61 -10.28 -9.95
CA ALA A 26 -8.97 -10.53 -11.24
C ALA A 26 -7.55 -11.13 -11.06
N ALA A 27 -7.07 -11.79 -12.12
CA ALA A 27 -5.74 -12.39 -12.11
C ALA A 27 -4.64 -11.32 -12.14
N PHE A 28 -3.62 -11.50 -11.31
CA PHE A 28 -2.42 -10.66 -11.33
C PHE A 28 -1.52 -11.08 -12.50
N PRO A 29 -1.14 -10.17 -13.41
CA PRO A 29 -0.13 -10.46 -14.40
C PRO A 29 1.26 -10.47 -13.75
N VAL A 30 2.05 -11.49 -14.07
CA VAL A 30 3.45 -11.62 -13.64
C VAL A 30 4.35 -11.33 -14.83
N PRO A 31 5.18 -10.29 -14.80
CA PRO A 31 6.06 -9.97 -15.92
C PRO A 31 7.15 -11.04 -16.06
N PRO A 32 7.66 -11.31 -17.29
CA PRO A 32 8.59 -12.42 -17.55
C PRO A 32 9.97 -12.25 -16.87
N PHE A 33 10.30 -11.05 -16.40
CA PHE A 33 11.53 -10.76 -15.67
C PHE A 33 11.35 -10.79 -14.15
N ALA A 34 10.13 -11.01 -13.64
CA ALA A 34 9.93 -11.15 -12.21
C ALA A 34 10.53 -12.48 -11.74
N GLU A 35 11.28 -12.43 -10.65
CA GLU A 35 11.88 -13.61 -10.03
C GLU A 35 11.03 -14.14 -8.87
N ASP A 36 10.12 -13.32 -8.36
CA ASP A 36 9.18 -13.66 -7.31
C ASP A 36 7.84 -12.93 -7.50
N ALA A 37 6.84 -13.45 -6.79
CA ALA A 37 5.43 -13.15 -6.86
C ALA A 37 4.80 -13.09 -5.45
N GLY A 38 5.53 -12.49 -4.50
CA GLY A 38 5.11 -12.43 -3.11
C GLY A 38 3.87 -11.55 -2.95
N GLU A 39 2.95 -12.02 -2.12
CA GLU A 39 1.78 -11.23 -1.71
C GLU A 39 2.09 -10.48 -0.41
N GLU A 40 1.70 -9.21 -0.34
CA GLU A 40 1.83 -8.37 0.84
C GLU A 40 0.45 -7.75 1.15
N PRO A 41 -0.29 -8.27 2.15
CA PRO A 41 -1.58 -7.74 2.53
C PRO A 41 -1.40 -6.47 3.36
N GLU A 42 -2.08 -5.39 2.97
CA GLU A 42 -1.91 -4.07 3.57
C GLU A 42 -3.25 -3.36 3.80
N ILE A 43 -3.22 -2.26 4.55
CA ILE A 43 -4.31 -1.28 4.58
C ILE A 43 -3.82 -0.03 3.85
N GLY A 44 -4.39 0.24 2.68
CA GLY A 44 -4.08 1.43 1.87
C GLY A 44 -4.99 2.59 2.25
N GLY A 45 -4.42 3.79 2.33
CA GLY A 45 -5.18 5.03 2.53
C GLY A 45 -5.53 5.64 1.18
N LEU A 46 -6.80 5.93 0.93
CA LEU A 46 -7.25 6.47 -0.36
C LEU A 46 -7.47 7.98 -0.25
N TYR A 47 -6.83 8.73 -1.14
CA TYR A 47 -6.85 10.19 -1.12
C TYR A 47 -7.14 10.76 -2.51
N VAL A 48 -7.78 11.93 -2.53
CA VAL A 48 -7.88 12.80 -3.71
C VAL A 48 -7.29 14.15 -3.35
N ILE A 49 -6.50 14.73 -4.26
CA ILE A 49 -6.05 16.10 -4.11
C ILE A 49 -7.14 17.06 -4.59
N GLY A 50 -7.58 17.96 -3.72
CA GLY A 50 -8.62 18.93 -4.03
C GLY A 50 -8.15 20.09 -4.91
N PRO A 51 -9.09 20.93 -5.39
CA PRO A 51 -8.77 22.13 -6.17
C PRO A 51 -7.96 23.18 -5.40
N ASP A 52 -7.87 23.07 -4.07
CA ASP A 52 -7.03 23.90 -3.21
C ASP A 52 -5.63 23.31 -2.95
N SER A 53 -5.24 22.28 -3.72
CA SER A 53 -3.96 21.56 -3.60
C SER A 53 -3.76 20.91 -2.21
N LYS A 54 -4.84 20.50 -1.55
CA LYS A 54 -4.77 19.74 -0.30
C LYS A 54 -5.16 18.28 -0.49
N PRO A 55 -4.54 17.36 0.25
CA PRO A 55 -4.98 15.96 0.28
C PRO A 55 -6.27 15.82 1.08
N TYR A 56 -7.25 15.13 0.50
CA TYR A 56 -8.49 14.73 1.16
C TYR A 56 -8.52 13.21 1.26
N ARG A 57 -8.40 12.69 2.48
CA ARG A 57 -8.57 11.26 2.75
C ARG A 57 -10.03 10.88 2.55
N LEU A 58 -10.29 9.97 1.64
CA LEU A 58 -11.61 9.37 1.44
C LEU A 58 -11.84 8.25 2.46
N GLY A 59 -10.82 7.42 2.71
CA GLY A 59 -10.94 6.31 3.65
C GLY A 59 -9.82 5.30 3.44
N PHE A 60 -10.12 4.04 3.75
CA PHE A 60 -9.16 2.94 3.70
C PHE A 60 -9.71 1.75 2.92
N ALA A 61 -8.82 0.95 2.33
CA ALA A 61 -9.18 -0.33 1.75
C ALA A 61 -8.11 -1.37 2.06
N VAL A 62 -8.49 -2.64 2.02
CA VAL A 62 -7.50 -3.73 2.02
C VAL A 62 -6.77 -3.69 0.69
N GLY A 63 -5.45 -3.68 0.75
CA GLY A 63 -4.54 -3.77 -0.37
C GLY A 63 -3.88 -5.15 -0.44
N ASN A 64 -3.50 -5.55 -1.63
CA ASN A 64 -2.51 -6.58 -1.87
C ASN A 64 -1.46 -6.01 -2.81
N GLU A 65 -0.24 -5.90 -2.29
CA GLU A 65 0.91 -5.41 -2.98
C GLU A 65 1.75 -6.61 -3.44
N PHE A 66 1.95 -6.71 -4.75
CA PHE A 66 2.77 -7.79 -5.30
C PHE A 66 4.23 -7.37 -5.34
N SER A 67 5.10 -8.19 -4.77
CA SER A 67 6.52 -7.87 -4.59
C SER A 67 7.44 -8.95 -5.08
N ASP A 68 8.56 -8.51 -5.65
CA ASP A 68 9.65 -9.39 -6.05
C ASP A 68 10.74 -9.39 -4.97
N HIS A 69 10.55 -10.16 -3.90
CA HIS A 69 11.47 -10.17 -2.76
C HIS A 69 12.86 -10.72 -3.13
N VAL A 70 12.93 -11.57 -4.15
CA VAL A 70 14.20 -12.09 -4.66
C VAL A 70 15.00 -10.95 -5.29
N MET A 71 14.37 -10.10 -6.11
CA MET A 71 14.99 -8.90 -6.65
C MET A 71 15.46 -7.95 -5.54
N GLU A 72 14.60 -7.68 -4.56
CA GLU A 72 14.90 -6.75 -3.46
C GLU A 72 16.12 -7.17 -2.62
N ARG A 73 16.21 -8.46 -2.28
CA ARG A 73 17.30 -9.00 -1.45
C ARG A 73 18.67 -8.94 -2.12
N LYS A 74 18.73 -8.80 -3.44
CA LYS A 74 20.01 -8.70 -4.16
C LYS A 74 20.76 -7.41 -3.83
N ASN A 75 20.05 -6.30 -3.66
CA ASN A 75 20.65 -5.01 -3.39
C ASN A 75 19.61 -4.04 -2.84
N TYR A 76 19.96 -3.25 -1.83
CA TYR A 76 19.06 -2.23 -1.27
C TYR A 76 18.56 -1.21 -2.32
N LEU A 77 19.33 -0.99 -3.39
CA LEU A 77 18.94 -0.11 -4.51
C LEU A 77 17.81 -0.70 -5.38
N TYR A 78 17.47 -1.98 -5.20
CA TYR A 78 16.48 -2.67 -6.05
C TYR A 78 15.06 -2.66 -5.47
N LEU A 79 14.82 -2.03 -4.32
CA LEU A 79 13.48 -1.86 -3.76
C LEU A 79 12.49 -1.28 -4.79
N ALA A 80 12.85 -0.18 -5.45
CA ALA A 80 11.95 0.40 -6.46
C ALA A 80 11.67 -0.59 -7.60
N HIS A 81 12.65 -1.39 -8.00
CA HIS A 81 12.49 -2.37 -9.07
C HIS A 81 11.67 -3.60 -8.64
N SER A 82 11.73 -3.99 -7.37
CA SER A 82 10.91 -5.08 -6.81
C SER A 82 9.44 -4.69 -6.70
N LYS A 83 9.18 -3.43 -6.36
CA LYS A 83 7.84 -2.90 -6.15
C LYS A 83 7.13 -2.47 -7.45
N LEU A 84 7.81 -2.28 -8.60
CA LEU A 84 7.13 -2.01 -9.89
C LEU A 84 6.43 -3.27 -10.46
N ARG A 85 5.32 -3.66 -9.82
CA ARG A 85 4.49 -4.83 -10.13
C ARG A 85 3.02 -4.47 -9.93
N SER A 86 2.12 -5.34 -10.38
CA SER A 86 0.68 -5.15 -10.20
C SER A 86 0.30 -5.04 -8.71
N CYS A 87 -0.76 -4.33 -8.41
CA CYS A 87 -1.36 -4.30 -7.07
C CYS A 87 -2.88 -4.30 -7.19
N SER A 88 -3.58 -4.59 -6.10
CA SER A 88 -5.05 -4.51 -6.03
C SER A 88 -5.43 -3.93 -4.69
N PHE A 89 -6.54 -3.18 -4.64
CA PHE A 89 -7.14 -2.73 -3.39
C PHE A 89 -8.66 -2.73 -3.48
N GLY A 90 -9.33 -2.75 -2.33
CA GLY A 90 -10.78 -2.86 -2.22
C GLY A 90 -11.22 -4.28 -1.85
N PRO A 91 -12.43 -4.73 -2.27
CA PRO A 91 -13.38 -4.03 -3.12
C PRO A 91 -14.16 -2.90 -2.42
N GLU A 92 -14.08 -2.83 -1.09
CA GLU A 92 -14.84 -1.87 -0.29
C GLU A 92 -13.96 -0.71 0.18
N LEU A 93 -14.57 0.48 0.23
CA LEU A 93 -14.00 1.66 0.85
C LEU A 93 -14.56 1.80 2.26
N ARG A 94 -13.67 1.75 3.25
CA ARG A 94 -14.00 2.03 4.64
C ARG A 94 -13.80 3.52 4.93
N MET A 95 -14.91 4.20 5.22
CA MET A 95 -14.90 5.60 5.67
C MET A 95 -14.58 5.70 7.18
N GLY A 96 -14.17 6.90 7.61
CA GLY A 96 -13.91 7.24 9.01
C GLY A 96 -12.44 7.03 9.41
N GLU A 97 -12.19 6.97 10.72
CA GLU A 97 -10.84 6.79 11.24
C GLU A 97 -10.33 5.35 11.07
N LEU A 98 -9.00 5.22 10.92
CA LEU A 98 -8.34 3.93 10.93
C LEU A 98 -8.55 3.29 12.32
N PRO A 99 -9.01 2.02 12.40
CA PRO A 99 -9.10 1.33 13.68
C PRO A 99 -7.75 1.26 14.38
N GLN A 100 -7.75 1.39 15.71
CA GLN A 100 -6.53 1.23 16.51
C GLN A 100 -5.93 -0.16 16.33
N HIS A 101 -6.77 -1.18 16.18
CA HIS A 101 -6.35 -2.55 15.97
C HIS A 101 -7.17 -3.16 14.85
N LEU A 102 -6.49 -3.73 13.86
CA LEU A 102 -7.05 -4.44 12.73
C LEU A 102 -6.25 -5.74 12.54
N ALA A 103 -6.96 -6.86 12.39
CA ALA A 103 -6.35 -8.14 12.08
C ALA A 103 -7.05 -8.76 10.88
N GLY A 104 -6.28 -9.51 10.09
CA GLY A 104 -6.78 -10.23 8.93
C GLY A 104 -5.98 -11.49 8.67
N THR A 105 -6.36 -12.21 7.63
CA THR A 105 -5.67 -13.42 7.20
C THR A 105 -5.45 -13.35 5.70
N SER A 106 -4.21 -13.54 5.27
CA SER A 106 -3.89 -13.81 3.87
C SER A 106 -3.68 -15.30 3.64
N ARG A 107 -4.07 -15.75 2.45
CA ARG A 107 -4.13 -17.16 2.08
C ARG A 107 -3.85 -17.35 0.61
N ILE A 108 -3.11 -18.41 0.30
CA ILE A 108 -2.90 -18.85 -1.07
C ILE A 108 -3.63 -20.18 -1.26
N LEU A 109 -4.57 -20.18 -2.20
CA LEU A 109 -5.29 -21.37 -2.62
C LEU A 109 -4.74 -21.86 -3.95
N ARG A 110 -4.45 -23.17 -4.06
CA ARG A 110 -4.04 -23.81 -5.31
C ARG A 110 -4.97 -24.98 -5.59
N HIS A 111 -5.66 -24.92 -6.72
CA HIS A 111 -6.72 -25.89 -7.08
C HIS A 111 -7.82 -26.03 -6.00
N GLY A 112 -8.11 -24.94 -5.28
CA GLY A 112 -9.10 -24.92 -4.20
C GLY A 112 -8.58 -25.34 -2.82
N GLU A 113 -7.34 -25.84 -2.73
CA GLU A 113 -6.74 -26.23 -1.46
C GLU A 113 -5.87 -25.10 -0.90
N GLU A 114 -5.96 -24.85 0.41
CA GLU A 114 -5.13 -23.88 1.12
C GLU A 114 -3.71 -24.44 1.27
N ILE A 115 -2.75 -23.87 0.53
CA ILE A 115 -1.34 -24.29 0.57
C ILE A 115 -0.49 -23.41 1.49
N TRP A 116 -1.01 -22.24 1.85
CA TRP A 116 -0.36 -21.30 2.74
C TRP A 116 -1.40 -20.36 3.36
N ARG A 117 -1.15 -19.97 4.61
CA ARG A 117 -1.94 -19.02 5.38
C ARG A 117 -1.02 -18.27 6.32
N ASN A 118 -1.26 -16.97 6.48
CA ASN A 118 -0.69 -16.20 7.58
C ASN A 118 -1.68 -15.15 8.08
N GLU A 119 -1.55 -14.80 9.36
CA GLU A 119 -2.25 -13.64 9.91
C GLU A 119 -1.43 -12.38 9.63
N PHE A 120 -2.12 -11.28 9.37
CA PHE A 120 -1.50 -9.96 9.30
C PHE A 120 -2.19 -9.01 10.27
N LEU A 121 -1.40 -8.14 10.86
CA LEU A 121 -1.84 -7.20 11.87
C LEU A 121 -1.55 -5.77 11.39
N SER A 122 -2.54 -4.89 11.53
CA SER A 122 -2.46 -3.49 11.14
C SER A 122 -3.34 -2.64 12.07
N GLY A 123 -3.58 -1.38 11.71
CA GLY A 123 -4.22 -0.39 12.55
C GLY A 123 -3.22 0.44 13.35
N GLU A 124 -3.67 1.61 13.79
CA GLU A 124 -2.81 2.68 14.33
C GLU A 124 -1.90 2.22 15.48
N ALA A 125 -2.36 1.31 16.33
CA ALA A 125 -1.60 0.80 17.47
C ALA A 125 -0.56 -0.27 17.10
N ASN A 126 -0.63 -0.84 15.90
CA ASN A 126 0.24 -1.94 15.46
C ASN A 126 1.24 -1.50 14.37
N MET A 127 1.09 -0.31 13.80
CA MET A 127 2.00 0.23 12.78
C MET A 127 3.23 0.90 13.41
N CYS A 128 4.38 0.80 12.75
CA CYS A 128 5.62 1.47 13.20
C CYS A 128 5.57 3.00 13.06
N HIS A 129 4.76 3.50 12.13
CA HIS A 129 4.51 4.92 11.92
C HIS A 129 3.04 5.22 12.14
N SER A 130 2.74 6.32 12.83
CA SER A 130 1.38 6.84 12.90
C SER A 130 0.91 7.29 11.53
N LEU A 131 -0.39 7.24 11.28
CA LEU A 131 -0.98 7.69 10.02
C LEU A 131 -0.67 9.16 9.76
N GLU A 132 -0.74 10.02 10.79
CA GLU A 132 -0.35 11.43 10.69
C GLU A 132 1.10 11.60 10.20
N ASN A 133 2.03 10.74 10.65
CA ASN A 133 3.42 10.80 10.24
C ASN A 133 3.61 10.35 8.79
N LEU A 134 2.89 9.31 8.36
CA LEU A 134 2.87 8.84 6.99
C LEU A 134 2.33 9.94 6.06
N GLU A 135 1.18 10.54 6.39
CA GLU A 135 0.54 11.60 5.63
C GLU A 135 1.43 12.85 5.53
N TYR A 136 2.03 13.27 6.64
CA TYR A 136 2.99 14.38 6.63
C TYR A 136 4.15 14.11 5.67
N HIS A 137 4.78 12.94 5.76
CA HIS A 137 5.95 12.65 4.93
C HIS A 137 5.61 12.37 3.47
N HIS A 138 4.39 11.93 3.17
CA HIS A 138 3.91 11.79 1.80
C HIS A 138 3.55 13.16 1.21
N PHE A 139 2.66 13.93 1.84
CA PHE A 139 2.09 15.14 1.26
C PHE A 139 2.88 16.43 1.51
N LYS A 140 4.05 16.38 2.17
CA LYS A 140 4.96 17.55 2.28
C LYS A 140 5.57 17.99 0.94
N TYR A 141 5.48 17.17 -0.10
CA TYR A 141 6.05 17.44 -1.42
C TYR A 141 4.98 18.02 -2.35
N SER A 142 5.23 19.22 -2.90
CA SER A 142 4.27 19.89 -3.79
C SER A 142 3.96 19.11 -5.07
N GLN A 143 4.85 18.22 -5.49
CA GLN A 143 4.65 17.34 -6.65
C GLN A 143 3.48 16.36 -6.47
N PHE A 144 3.08 16.08 -5.21
CA PHE A 144 1.97 15.19 -4.87
C PHE A 144 0.69 15.96 -4.52
N LEU A 145 0.65 17.26 -4.84
CA LEU A 145 -0.46 18.17 -4.52
C LEU A 145 -1.10 18.77 -5.78
N THR A 146 -1.06 18.04 -6.90
CA THR A 146 -1.76 18.42 -8.13
C THR A 146 -3.26 18.15 -8.01
N PRO A 147 -4.13 19.14 -8.21
CA PRO A 147 -5.58 18.92 -8.15
C PRO A 147 -6.06 17.79 -9.06
N GLY A 148 -6.85 16.88 -8.50
CA GLY A 148 -7.41 15.72 -9.18
C GLY A 148 -6.55 14.45 -9.09
N ASP A 149 -5.31 14.53 -8.62
CA ASP A 149 -4.48 13.34 -8.38
C ASP A 149 -5.10 12.44 -7.32
N VAL A 150 -4.93 11.13 -7.51
CA VAL A 150 -5.39 10.09 -6.59
C VAL A 150 -4.17 9.38 -6.01
N HIS A 151 -4.16 9.21 -4.69
CA HIS A 151 -3.12 8.49 -3.97
C HIS A 151 -3.73 7.29 -3.24
N VAL A 152 -2.97 6.20 -3.16
CA VAL A 152 -3.31 4.95 -2.48
C VAL A 152 -2.12 4.54 -1.62
#